data_AF-A0A7S8H6T3-F1
#
_entry.id   AF-A0A7S8H6T3-F1
#
_cell.length_a   1.000
_cell.length_b   1.000
_cell.length_c   1.000
_cell.angle_alpha   90.00
_cell.angle_beta   90.00
_cell.angle_gamma   90.00
#
_symmetry.space_group_name_H-M   'P 1'
#
loop_
_entity.id
_entity.type
_entity.pdbx_description
1 polymer ?
#
loop_
_entity_poly.entity_id
_entity_poly.type
_entity_poly.pdbx_seq_one_letter_code
_entity_poly.pdbx_strand_id
1 'polypeptide(L)' 'MKKLIFVAVAVVASVFLAGCKEDDKSAQWWLSHPKEATEKYIACKKTGEVSVNCENINQVKKRIAIGYEPMREAIDR' A
#
# COMPACT_ATOMS: atom_id res chain seq x y z
N MET A 1 -1.12 -20.61 34.46
CA MET A 1 -1.66 -20.74 33.09
C MET A 1 -2.67 -19.67 32.67
N LYS A 2 -3.40 -19.00 33.59
CA LYS A 2 -4.32 -17.88 33.23
C LYS A 2 -3.65 -16.62 32.70
N LYS A 3 -2.44 -16.28 33.18
CA LYS A 3 -1.69 -15.06 32.77
C LYS A 3 -1.18 -15.11 31.33
N LEU A 4 -0.96 -16.29 30.77
CA LEU A 4 -0.48 -16.47 29.39
C LEU A 4 -1.57 -16.27 28.34
N ILE A 5 -2.83 -16.48 28.72
CA ILE A 5 -3.98 -16.31 27.82
C ILE A 5 -4.24 -14.82 27.54
N PHE A 6 -4.03 -13.96 28.53
CA PHE A 6 -4.23 -12.51 28.37
C PHE A 6 -3.21 -11.87 27.41
N VAL A 7 -1.97 -12.37 27.37
CA VAL A 7 -0.95 -11.86 26.45
C VAL A 7 -1.26 -12.27 25.01
N ALA A 8 -1.76 -13.49 24.79
CA ALA A 8 -2.12 -13.97 23.46
C ALA A 8 -3.28 -13.16 22.83
N VAL A 9 -4.28 -12.76 23.62
CA VAL A 9 -5.41 -11.96 23.12
C VAL A 9 -4.99 -10.53 22.74
N ALA A 10 -4.06 -9.93 23.48
CA ALA A 10 -3.57 -8.57 23.21
C ALA A 10 -2.76 -8.48 21.89
N VAL A 11 -2.01 -9.52 21.54
CA VAL A 11 -1.23 -9.57 20.28
C VAL A 11 -2.13 -9.78 19.06
N VAL A 12 -3.26 -10.46 19.21
CA VAL A 12 -4.21 -10.65 18.10
C VAL A 12 -4.96 -9.35 17.79
N ALA A 13 -5.28 -8.53 18.80
CA ALA A 13 -5.98 -7.26 18.61
C ALA A 13 -5.16 -6.21 17.82
N SER A 14 -3.83 -6.22 17.90
CA SER A 14 -2.99 -5.29 17.15
C SER A 14 -2.88 -5.63 15.66
N VAL A 15 -3.14 -6.88 15.26
CA VAL A 15 -3.21 -7.28 13.84
C VAL A 15 -4.52 -6.81 13.19
N PHE A 16 -5.59 -6.64 13.97
CA PHE A 16 -6.87 -6.11 13.45
C PHE A 16 -6.88 -4.59 13.26
N LEU A 17 -5.94 -3.85 13.84
CA LEU A 17 -5.72 -2.43 13.51
C LEU A 17 -5.07 -2.24 12.13
N ALA A 18 -4.52 -3.29 11.52
CA ALA A 18 -4.15 -3.28 10.09
C ALA A 18 -5.38 -3.36 9.16
N GLY A 19 -6.59 -3.49 9.74
CA GLY A 19 -7.85 -3.61 9.02
C GLY A 19 -8.63 -2.31 8.83
N CYS A 20 -8.08 -1.13 9.18
CA CYS A 20 -8.63 0.13 8.67
C CYS A 20 -8.41 0.13 7.16
N LYS A 21 -9.45 -0.23 6.41
CA LYS A 21 -9.48 -0.16 4.96
C LYS A 21 -9.09 1.26 4.57
N GLU A 22 -7.95 1.41 3.93
CA GLU A 22 -7.48 2.69 3.43
C GLU A 22 -8.57 3.30 2.54
N ASP A 23 -8.87 4.58 2.71
CA ASP A 23 -9.81 5.26 1.82
C ASP A 23 -9.30 5.17 0.37
N ASP A 24 -10.19 4.81 -0.54
CA ASP A 24 -9.85 4.72 -1.96
C ASP A 24 -9.44 6.11 -2.49
N LYS A 25 -8.24 6.19 -3.04
CA LYS A 25 -7.69 7.38 -3.70
C LYS A 25 -7.85 7.22 -5.20
N SER A 26 -8.28 8.28 -5.87
CA SER A 26 -8.42 8.30 -7.32
C SER A 26 -7.06 8.25 -8.03
N ALA A 27 -7.05 7.78 -9.27
CA ALA A 27 -5.86 7.84 -10.15
C ALA A 27 -5.25 9.25 -10.22
N GLN A 28 -6.08 10.29 -10.27
CA GLN A 28 -5.63 11.68 -10.32
C GLN A 28 -4.95 12.12 -9.02
N TRP A 29 -5.41 11.64 -7.87
CA TRP A 29 -4.77 11.92 -6.59
C TRP A 29 -3.33 11.37 -6.56
N TRP A 30 -3.14 10.13 -7.03
CA TRP A 30 -1.82 9.48 -7.10
C TRP A 30 -0.84 10.22 -8.02
N LEU A 31 -1.31 10.83 -9.11
CA LEU A 31 -0.46 11.64 -9.98
C LEU A 31 0.16 12.85 -9.26
N SER A 32 -0.56 13.43 -8.31
CA SER A 32 -0.08 14.56 -7.51
C SER A 32 0.75 14.15 -6.29
N HIS A 33 0.82 12.85 -5.98
CA HIS A 33 1.50 12.30 -4.79
C HIS A 33 2.45 11.16 -5.21
N PRO A 34 3.50 11.47 -5.98
CA PRO A 34 4.34 10.46 -6.63
C PRO A 34 5.15 9.60 -5.63
N LYS A 35 5.50 10.17 -4.46
CA LYS A 35 6.20 9.43 -3.41
C LYS A 35 5.29 8.35 -2.81
N GLU A 36 4.11 8.75 -2.36
CA GLU A 36 3.09 7.88 -1.78
C GLU A 36 2.64 6.82 -2.80
N ALA A 37 2.46 7.22 -4.06
CA ALA A 37 2.13 6.30 -5.14
C ALA A 37 3.22 5.23 -5.32
N THR A 38 4.50 5.60 -5.21
CA THR A 38 5.63 4.67 -5.37
C THR A 38 5.70 3.70 -4.19
N GLU A 39 5.56 4.19 -2.97
CA GLU A 39 5.54 3.35 -1.75
C GLU A 39 4.38 2.35 -1.80
N LYS A 40 3.17 2.81 -2.16
CA LYS A 40 2.00 1.94 -2.31
C LYS A 40 2.17 0.97 -3.48
N TYR A 41 2.73 1.38 -4.63
CA TYR A 41 3.03 0.47 -5.75
C TYR A 41 3.95 -0.68 -5.32
N ILE A 42 5.02 -0.38 -4.59
CA ILE A 42 5.96 -1.38 -4.08
C ILE A 42 5.23 -2.34 -3.13
N ALA A 43 4.37 -1.82 -2.24
CA ALA A 43 3.56 -2.64 -1.35
C ALA A 43 2.63 -3.57 -2.14
N CYS A 44 1.86 -3.03 -3.09
CA CYS A 44 0.95 -3.80 -3.95
C CYS A 44 1.70 -4.93 -4.69
N LYS A 45 2.88 -4.65 -5.23
CA LYS A 45 3.71 -5.64 -5.95
C LYS A 45 4.21 -6.74 -5.01
N LYS A 46 4.62 -6.38 -3.77
CA LYS A 46 5.15 -7.33 -2.79
C LYS A 46 4.07 -8.26 -2.23
N THR A 47 2.87 -7.75 -1.97
CA THR A 47 1.79 -8.51 -1.34
C THR A 47 0.89 -9.22 -2.33
N GLY A 48 0.87 -8.79 -3.60
CA GLY A 48 -0.14 -9.22 -4.57
C GLY A 48 -1.53 -8.66 -4.26
N GLU A 49 -1.62 -7.56 -3.50
CA GLU A 49 -2.88 -6.91 -3.14
C GLU A 49 -3.65 -6.45 -4.38
N VAL A 50 -4.93 -6.82 -4.44
CA VAL A 50 -5.87 -6.38 -5.49
C VAL A 50 -6.89 -5.44 -4.85
N SER A 51 -6.47 -4.20 -4.59
CA SER A 51 -7.34 -3.12 -4.09
C SER A 51 -7.54 -2.05 -5.16
N VAL A 52 -8.56 -1.20 -4.98
CA VAL A 52 -8.83 -0.05 -5.86
C VAL A 52 -7.61 0.87 -5.93
N ASN A 53 -6.91 1.07 -4.83
CA ASN A 53 -5.66 1.84 -4.81
C ASN A 53 -4.56 1.20 -5.67
N CYS A 54 -4.36 -0.12 -5.56
CA CYS A 54 -3.39 -0.83 -6.40
C CYS A 54 -3.77 -0.78 -7.89
N GLU A 55 -5.06 -0.86 -8.22
CA GLU A 55 -5.55 -0.72 -9.60
C GLU A 55 -5.31 0.71 -10.13
N ASN A 56 -5.73 1.73 -9.39
CA ASN A 56 -5.57 3.13 -9.77
C ASN A 56 -4.11 3.51 -9.96
N ILE A 57 -3.22 3.05 -9.09
CA ILE A 57 -1.77 3.24 -9.24
C ILE A 57 -1.26 2.56 -10.51
N ASN A 58 -1.70 1.33 -10.81
CA ASN A 58 -1.29 0.63 -12.02
C ASN A 58 -1.66 1.38 -13.31
N GLN A 59 -2.78 2.12 -13.30
CA GLN A 59 -3.18 2.96 -14.42
C GLN A 59 -2.24 4.16 -14.64
N VAL A 60 -1.67 4.71 -13.57
CA VAL A 60 -0.88 5.97 -13.64
C VAL A 60 0.62 5.81 -13.45
N LYS A 61 1.12 4.64 -13.01
CA LYS A 61 2.54 4.42 -12.64
C LYS A 61 3.52 4.85 -13.72
N LYS A 62 3.21 4.59 -15.00
CA LYS A 62 4.06 5.01 -16.12
C LYS A 62 4.10 6.52 -16.30
N ARG A 63 2.98 7.22 -16.06
CA ARG A 63 2.94 8.70 -16.11
C ARG A 63 3.75 9.30 -14.96
N ILE A 64 3.64 8.71 -13.75
CA ILE A 64 4.45 9.12 -12.61
C ILE A 64 5.95 8.90 -12.89
N ALA A 65 6.32 7.74 -13.45
CA ALA A 65 7.70 7.39 -13.78
C ALA A 65 8.40 8.34 -14.78
N ILE A 66 7.64 9.10 -15.59
CA ILE A 66 8.21 10.13 -16.49
C ILE A 66 8.89 11.24 -15.68
N GLY A 67 8.30 11.66 -14.56
CA GLY A 67 8.77 12.78 -13.74
C GLY A 67 9.33 12.38 -12.38
N TYR A 68 9.26 11.11 -12.00
CA TYR A 68 9.69 10.62 -10.69
C TYR A 68 10.46 9.31 -10.82
N GLU A 69 11.78 9.42 -10.77
CA GLU A 69 12.71 8.30 -10.95
C GLU A 69 12.47 7.09 -10.02
N PRO A 70 12.12 7.27 -8.72
CA PRO A 70 11.86 6.12 -7.85
C PRO A 70 10.72 5.23 -8.33
N MET A 71 9.68 5.79 -8.98
CA MET A 71 8.61 5.00 -9.59
C MET A 71 9.14 4.22 -10.81
N ARG A 72 9.99 4.84 -11.64
CA ARG A 72 10.62 4.18 -12.78
C ARG A 72 11.42 2.97 -12.33
N GLU A 73 12.30 3.16 -11.35
CA GLU A 73 13.06 2.05 -10.76
C GLU A 73 12.16 0.96 -10.17
N ALA A 74 11.08 1.33 -9.49
CA ALA A 74 10.16 0.36 -8.90
C ALA A 74 9.44 -0.48 -9.97
N ILE A 75 9.18 0.09 -11.15
CA ILE A 75 8.57 -0.62 -12.29
C ILE A 75 9.55 -1.59 -12.94
N ASP A 76 10.83 -1.21 -13.05
CA ASP A 76 11.86 -1.98 -13.76
C ASP A 76 12.44 -3.15 -12.93
N ARG A 77 12.33 -3.08 -11.61
CA ARG A 77 12.56 -4.22 -10.70
C ARG A 77 11.47 -5.26 -10.84
#